data_AF-A0A1F9HXI3-F1
#
_entry.id   AF-A0A1F9HXI3-F1
#
_cell.length_a   1.000
_cell.length_b   1.000
_cell.length_c   1.000
_cell.angle_alpha   90.00
_cell.angle_beta   90.00
_cell.angle_gamma   90.00
#
_symmetry.space_group_name_H-M   'P 1'
#
loop_
_entity.id
_entity.type
_entity.pdbx_description
1 polymer ?
#
loop_
_entity_poly.entity_id
_entity_poly.type
_entity_poly.pdbx_seq_one_letter_code
_entity_poly.pdbx_strand_id
1 'polypeptide(L)' 'MNQTEALVQFISDLNSLSVPYMITGAYAVSYFGLPRATHDLDIVMAVSHSFCEEFEKILSSVKVFESYKKHTN' A
#
# COMPACT_ATOMS: atom_id res chain seq x y z
N MET A 1 -11.85 -1.20 -12.94
CA MET A 1 -11.71 -1.12 -11.49
C MET A 1 -11.51 0.33 -11.10
N ASN A 2 -12.42 0.90 -10.31
CA ASN A 2 -12.25 2.24 -9.73
C ASN A 2 -11.35 2.18 -8.47
N GLN A 3 -10.99 3.33 -7.89
CA GLN A 3 -10.08 3.38 -6.74
C GLN A 3 -10.63 2.66 -5.50
N THR A 4 -11.94 2.76 -5.26
CA THR A 4 -12.61 2.07 -4.14
C THR A 4 -12.62 0.56 -4.34
N GLU A 5 -12.91 0.08 -5.55
CA GLU A 5 -12.86 -1.34 -5.89
C GLU A 5 -11.43 -1.88 -5.75
N ALA A 6 -10.43 -1.10 -6.16
CA ALA A 6 -9.02 -1.46 -6.00
C ALA A 6 -8.63 -1.61 -4.53
N LEU A 7 -9.06 -0.67 -3.68
CA LEU A 7 -8.87 -0.74 -2.24
C LEU A 7 -9.54 -1.99 -1.65
N VAL A 8 -10.82 -2.23 -1.96
CA VAL A 8 -11.55 -3.39 -1.43
C VAL A 8 -10.89 -4.70 -1.84
N GLN A 9 -10.46 -4.82 -3.10
CA GLN A 9 -9.76 -6.01 -3.57
C GLN A 9 -8.43 -6.21 -2.83
N PHE A 10 -7.62 -5.15 -2.72
CA PHE A 10 -6.33 -5.22 -2.02
C PHE A 10 -6.48 -5.63 -0.55
N ILE A 11 -7.47 -5.08 0.14
CA ILE A 11 -7.78 -5.47 1.54
C ILE A 11 -8.27 -6.92 1.63
N SER A 12 -9.09 -7.37 0.67
CA SER A 12 -9.51 -8.77 0.59
C SER A 12 -8.32 -9.72 0.44
N ASP A 13 -7.35 -9.35 -0.39
CA ASP A 13 -6.16 -10.16 -0.63
C ASP A 13 -5.31 -10.26 0.65
N LEU A 14 -5.09 -9.15 1.35
CA LEU A 14 -4.36 -9.14 2.64
C LEU A 14 -5.05 -9.98 3.71
N ASN A 15 -6.39 -9.89 3.80
CA ASN A 15 -7.18 -10.72 4.70
C ASN A 15 -7.04 -12.21 4.37
N SER A 16 -7.07 -12.57 3.07
CA SER A 16 -6.91 -13.97 2.64
C SER A 16 -5.54 -14.54 2.98
N LEU A 17 -4.51 -13.69 2.97
CA LEU A 17 -3.14 -14.03 3.35
C LEU A 17 -2.89 -13.92 4.86
N SER A 18 -3.91 -13.54 5.66
CA SER A 18 -3.79 -13.30 7.10
C SER A 18 -2.65 -12.34 7.47
N VAL A 19 -2.37 -11.36 6.61
CA VAL A 19 -1.34 -10.34 6.84
C VAL A 19 -1.90 -9.27 7.77
N PRO A 20 -1.33 -9.04 8.97
CA PRO A 20 -1.75 -7.92 9.80
C PRO A 20 -1.39 -6.60 9.10
N TYR A 21 -2.35 -5.69 9.00
CA TYR A 21 -2.15 -4.39 8.35
C TYR A 21 -2.90 -3.26 9.06
N MET A 22 -2.52 -2.04 8.74
CA MET A 22 -3.21 -0.82 9.16
C MET A 22 -3.32 0.14 7.97
N ILE A 23 -4.54 0.58 7.65
CA ILE A 23 -4.78 1.66 6.70
C ILE A 23 -4.36 2.97 7.35
N THR A 24 -3.60 3.79 6.63
CA THR A 24 -3.07 5.07 7.12
C THR A 24 -3.39 6.19 6.13
N GLY A 25 -2.79 7.37 6.34
CA GLY A 25 -2.91 8.49 5.44
C GLY A 25 -4.35 8.97 5.23
N ALA A 26 -4.66 9.37 4.00
CA ALA A 26 -5.90 10.07 3.68
C ALA A 26 -7.16 9.24 3.88
N TYR A 27 -7.08 7.93 3.63
CA TYR A 27 -8.20 7.01 3.84
C TYR A 27 -8.53 6.87 5.34
N ALA A 28 -7.52 6.76 6.20
CA ALA A 28 -7.73 6.72 7.65
C ALA A 28 -8.32 8.05 8.17
N VAL A 29 -7.80 9.18 7.72
CA VAL A 29 -8.32 10.52 8.09
C VAL A 29 -9.77 10.70 7.63
N SER A 30 -10.09 10.28 6.41
CA SER A 30 -11.46 10.34 5.88
C SER A 30 -12.42 9.45 6.66
N TYR A 31 -11.98 8.27 7.10
CA TYR A 31 -12.78 7.37 7.94
C TYR A 31 -13.19 8.02 9.27
N PHE A 32 -12.29 8.81 9.90
CA PHE A 32 -12.58 9.52 11.14
C PHE A 32 -13.31 10.87 10.96
N GLY A 33 -13.93 11.10 9.80
CA GLY A 33 -14.83 12.23 9.58
C GLY A 33 -14.17 13.50 9.05
N LEU A 34 -12.96 13.39 8.50
CA LEU A 34 -12.28 14.49 7.80
C LEU A 34 -12.09 14.12 6.32
N PRO A 35 -13.11 14.33 5.45
CA PRO A 35 -13.02 13.99 4.04
C PRO A 35 -11.80 14.64 3.37
N ARG A 36 -10.92 13.81 2.80
CA ARG A 36 -9.75 14.26 2.06
C ARG A 36 -9.65 13.49 0.75
N ALA A 37 -9.60 14.21 -0.36
CA ALA A 37 -9.33 13.61 -1.66
C ALA A 37 -7.92 13.00 -1.67
N THR A 38 -7.78 11.81 -2.22
CA THR A 38 -6.50 11.11 -2.38
C THR A 38 -6.55 10.24 -3.62
N HIS A 39 -5.40 10.00 -4.24
CA HIS A 39 -5.30 9.11 -5.40
C HIS A 39 -4.49 7.83 -5.14
N ASP A 40 -3.84 7.78 -3.99
CA ASP A 40 -2.98 6.73 -3.48
C ASP A 40 -3.59 6.03 -2.27
N LEU A 41 -2.95 4.93 -1.84
CA LEU A 41 -3.31 4.15 -0.67
C LEU A 41 -2.07 4.00 0.21
N ASP A 42 -2.14 4.52 1.43
CA ASP A 42 -1.08 4.37 2.43
C ASP A 42 -1.42 3.22 3.38
N ILE A 43 -0.54 2.22 3.44
CA ILE A 43 -0.72 1.05 4.31
C ILE A 43 0.57 0.70 5.07
N VAL A 44 0.42 0.32 6.33
CA VAL A 44 1.48 -0.33 7.11
C VAL A 44 1.13 -1.81 7.21
N MET A 45 2.07 -2.69 6.87
CA MET A 45 1.89 -4.14 6.92
C MET A 45 2.93 -4.78 7.82
N ALA A 46 2.52 -5.76 8.61
CA ALA A 46 3.43 -6.62 9.36
C ALA A 46 3.87 -7.77 8.45
N VAL A 47 5.12 -7.75 8.02
CA VAL A 47 5.68 -8.71 7.08
C VAL A 47 6.95 -9.35 7.65
N SER A 48 7.28 -10.57 7.21
CA SER A 48 8.54 -11.20 7.57
C SER A 48 9.71 -10.56 6.82
N HIS A 49 10.92 -10.72 7.35
CA HIS A 49 12.13 -10.26 6.67
C HIS A 49 12.27 -10.89 5.27
N SER A 50 11.96 -12.18 5.13
CA SER A 50 12.00 -12.88 3.84
C SER A 50 11.02 -12.28 2.83
N PHE A 51 9.83 -11.88 3.29
CA PHE A 51 8.85 -11.23 2.42
C PHE A 51 9.35 -9.86 1.95
N CYS A 52 10.01 -9.07 2.81
CA CYS A 52 10.60 -7.80 2.40
C CYS A 52 11.61 -7.96 1.26
N GLU A 53 12.46 -8.99 1.31
CA GLU A 53 13.44 -9.27 0.25
C GLU A 53 12.78 -9.67 -1.08
N GLU A 54 11.72 -10.47 -1.02
CA GLU A 54 10.93 -10.83 -2.21
C GLU A 54 10.20 -9.63 -2.76
N PHE A 55 9.61 -8.82 -1.89
CA PHE A 55 8.87 -7.62 -2.24
C PHE A 55 9.79 -6.58 -2.90
N GLU A 56 11.02 -6.39 -2.40
CA GLU A 56 12.02 -5.50 -3.02
C GLU A 56 12.38 -5.93 -4.45
N LYS A 57 12.51 -7.25 -4.69
CA LYS A 57 12.76 -7.79 -6.03
C LYS A 57 11.58 -7.53 -6.97
N ILE A 58 10.35 -7.74 -6.48
CA ILE A 58 9.12 -7.43 -7.22
C ILE A 58 9.09 -5.94 -7.57
N LEU A 59 9.26 -5.06 -6.57
CA LEU A 59 9.24 -3.62 -6.76
C LEU A 59 10.30 -3.14 -7.76
N SER A 60 11.52 -3.67 -7.68
CA SER A 60 12.61 -3.36 -8.62
C SER A 60 12.33 -3.83 -10.04
N SER A 61 11.49 -4.86 -10.22
CA SER A 61 11.07 -5.34 -11.54
C SER A 61 9.90 -4.53 -12.14
N VAL A 62 9.19 -3.77 -11.32
CA VAL A 62 8.10 -2.89 -11.76
C VAL A 62 8.69 -1.54 -12.18
N LYS A 63 8.46 -1.13 -13.44
CA LYS A 63 8.99 0.10 -14.09
C LYS A 63 8.67 1.44 -13.37
N VAL A 64 7.99 1.42 -12.23
CA VAL A 64 7.57 2.59 -11.46
C VAL A 64 8.65 3.04 -10.45
N PHE A 65 9.62 2.18 -10.10
CA PHE A 65 10.55 2.45 -8.99
C PHE A 65 11.72 3.40 -9.30
N GLU A 66 11.95 3.74 -10.58
CA GLU A 66 13.06 4.61 -11.01
C GLU A 66 12.93 6.08 -10.53
N SER A 67 11.71 6.57 -10.24
CA SER A 67 11.51 7.98 -9.84
C SER A 67 11.73 8.23 -8.34
N TYR A 68 11.50 7.22 -7.48
CA TYR A 68 11.55 7.37 -6.03
C TYR A 68 12.99 7.36 -5.48
N LYS A 69 13.92 6.67 -6.15
CA LYS A 69 15.36 6.71 -5.79
C LYS A 69 16.04 8.06 -6.04
N LYS A 70 15.48 8.94 -6.89
CA LYS A 70 16.11 10.23 -7.20
C LYS A 70 16.00 11.28 -6.08
N HIS A 71 15.16 11.06 -5.07
CA HIS A 71 14.83 12.08 -4.06
C HIS A 71 15.28 11.72 -2.63
N THR A 72 16.11 10.68 -2.46
CA THR A 72 16.57 10.20 -1.14
C THR A 72 18.10 10.13 -1.01
N ASN A 73 18.84 10.94 -1.79
CA ASN A 73 20.26 11.23 -1.54
C ASN A 73 20.40 12.51 -0.71
#